data_AF-A0AAN8TVT0-F1
#
_entry.id   AF-A0AAN8TVT0-F1
#
_cell.length_a   1.000
_cell.length_b   1.000
_cell.length_c   1.000
_cell.angle_alpha   90.00
_cell.angle_beta   90.00
_cell.angle_gamma   90.00
#
_symmetry.space_group_name_H-M   'P 1'
#
loop_
_entity.id
_entity.type
_entity.pdbx_description
1 polymer ?
#
loop_
_entity_poly.entity_id
_entity_poly.type
_entity_poly.pdbx_seq_one_letter_code
_entity_poly.pdbx_strand_id
1 'polypeptide(L)'
;MEMTNLKKQKVTEEEPPKGINFSFRPEYETLISRCFSFTVEREVENVVLWSQYSNGCTLPESLCTCSSLITLDVKHCGFNNTVISWNSLKSIKLGHLMLTDDEMVKLLSDCLALETMELYSYTGFHRIGN
;
A
#
# COMPACT_ATOMS: atom_id res chain seq x y z
N MET A 1 23.18 -46.03 11.15
CA MET A 1 22.46 -44.95 11.85
C MET A 1 21.82 -44.09 10.77
N GLU A 2 20.58 -44.42 10.41
CA GLU A 2 19.75 -43.61 9.50
C GLU A 2 19.20 -42.42 10.28
N MET A 3 19.21 -41.22 9.70
CA MET A 3 18.22 -40.17 10.00
C MET A 3 17.97 -39.29 8.77
N THR A 4 16.89 -39.67 8.07
CA THR A 4 15.79 -38.84 7.54
C THR A 4 16.05 -37.75 6.49
N ASN A 5 15.50 -38.07 5.31
CA ASN A 5 15.03 -37.20 4.23
C ASN A 5 14.30 -35.94 4.71
N LEU A 6 14.81 -34.76 4.33
CA LEU A 6 14.00 -33.54 4.26
C LEU A 6 13.55 -33.35 2.80
N LYS A 7 12.27 -33.61 2.53
CA LYS A 7 11.63 -33.30 1.25
C LYS A 7 11.83 -31.80 0.97
N LYS A 8 12.59 -31.47 -0.07
CA LYS A 8 12.63 -30.11 -0.60
C LYS A 8 11.23 -29.79 -1.11
N GLN A 9 10.53 -28.93 -0.37
CA GLN A 9 9.27 -28.35 -0.77
C GLN A 9 9.54 -27.53 -2.04
N LYS A 10 8.96 -27.97 -3.15
CA LYS A 10 8.93 -27.23 -4.41
C LYS A 10 8.12 -25.97 -4.14
N VAL A 11 8.81 -24.87 -3.90
CA VAL A 11 8.21 -23.53 -3.90
C VAL A 11 7.81 -23.28 -5.34
N THR A 12 6.51 -23.36 -5.59
CA THR A 12 5.91 -22.92 -6.84
C THR A 12 6.20 -21.43 -6.95
N GLU A 13 7.03 -21.02 -7.91
CA GLU A 13 7.12 -19.63 -8.35
C GLU A 13 5.72 -19.24 -8.85
N GLU A 14 4.94 -18.55 -8.01
CA GLU A 14 3.82 -17.77 -8.49
C GLU A 14 4.40 -16.67 -9.38
N GLU A 15 3.84 -16.50 -10.59
CA GLU A 15 4.13 -15.33 -11.41
C GLU A 15 3.99 -14.09 -10.54
N PRO A 16 4.96 -13.15 -10.58
CA PRO A 16 4.82 -11.91 -9.83
C PRO A 16 3.51 -11.25 -10.25
N PRO A 17 2.67 -10.79 -9.32
CA PRO A 17 1.47 -10.05 -9.68
C PRO A 17 1.89 -8.95 -10.65
N LYS A 18 1.07 -8.72 -11.70
CA LYS A 18 1.22 -7.58 -12.61
C LYS A 18 1.01 -6.29 -11.81
N GLY A 19 2.00 -5.95 -10.99
CA GLY A 19 2.03 -4.83 -10.09
C GLY A 19 3.01 -3.81 -10.62
N ILE A 20 2.63 -2.54 -10.55
CA ILE A 20 3.52 -1.44 -10.91
C ILE A 20 4.26 -1.02 -9.63
N ASN A 21 5.59 -0.85 -9.74
CA ASN A 21 6.46 -0.43 -8.65
C ASN A 21 6.98 1.00 -8.93
N PHE A 22 6.80 1.90 -7.96
CA PHE A 22 7.28 3.27 -8.04
C PHE A 22 8.30 3.57 -6.93
N SER A 23 9.46 4.14 -7.33
CA SER A 23 10.45 4.73 -6.41
C SER A 23 10.37 6.26 -6.43
N PHE A 24 10.11 6.89 -5.29
CA PHE A 24 9.93 8.33 -5.21
C PHE A 24 11.25 9.11 -5.08
N ARG A 25 11.38 10.15 -5.91
CA ARG A 25 12.26 11.31 -5.76
C ARG A 25 11.43 12.56 -6.09
N PRO A 26 11.54 13.68 -5.34
CA PRO A 26 10.66 14.85 -5.54
C PRO A 26 10.67 15.42 -6.96
N GLU A 27 11.80 15.29 -7.66
CA GLU A 27 12.00 15.72 -9.05
C GLU A 27 11.11 14.96 -10.06
N TYR A 28 10.47 13.87 -9.65
CA TYR A 28 9.68 12.98 -10.48
C TYR A 28 8.17 13.05 -10.20
N GLU A 29 7.69 13.98 -9.37
CA GLU A 29 6.26 14.10 -9.03
C GLU A 29 5.36 14.10 -10.27
N THR A 30 5.76 14.79 -11.34
CA THR A 30 5.01 14.86 -12.60
C THR A 30 4.95 13.53 -13.32
N LEU A 31 6.07 12.79 -13.40
CA LEU A 31 6.14 11.46 -14.00
C LEU A 31 5.34 10.44 -13.18
N ILE A 32 5.47 10.53 -11.86
CA ILE A 32 4.78 9.66 -10.91
C ILE A 32 3.27 9.87 -11.00
N SER A 33 2.81 11.12 -10.94
CA SER A 33 1.38 11.46 -11.11
C SER A 33 0.83 10.93 -12.43
N ARG A 34 1.61 11.06 -13.52
CA ARG A 34 1.22 10.53 -14.83
C ARG A 34 1.12 9.01 -14.85
N CYS A 35 2.04 8.32 -14.19
CA CYS A 35 1.96 6.88 -14.07
C CYS A 35 0.78 6.42 -13.21
N PHE A 36 0.38 7.19 -12.20
CA PHE A 36 -0.83 6.92 -11.43
C PHE A 36 -2.09 7.14 -12.23
N SER A 37 -2.19 8.22 -13.01
CA SER A 37 -3.30 8.40 -13.97
C SER A 37 -3.39 7.20 -14.92
N PHE A 38 -2.26 6.73 -15.45
CA PHE A 38 -2.22 5.54 -16.29
C PHE A 38 -2.64 4.26 -15.53
N THR A 39 -2.24 4.12 -14.27
CA THR A 39 -2.60 2.98 -13.41
C THR A 39 -4.11 2.91 -13.21
N VAL A 40 -4.75 4.06 -12.99
CA VAL A 40 -6.20 4.19 -12.86
C VAL A 40 -6.90 3.91 -14.19
N GLU A 41 -6.43 4.51 -15.29
CA GLU A 41 -6.97 4.27 -16.64
C GLU A 41 -6.93 2.80 -17.07
N ARG A 42 -5.96 2.05 -16.57
CA ARG A 42 -5.77 0.62 -16.86
C ARG A 42 -6.47 -0.30 -15.87
N GLU A 43 -7.22 0.26 -14.93
CA GLU A 43 -7.92 -0.48 -13.88
C GLU A 43 -6.98 -1.45 -13.13
N VAL A 44 -5.78 -0.98 -12.80
CA VAL A 44 -4.78 -1.83 -12.15
C VAL A 44 -5.25 -2.23 -10.75
N GLU A 45 -5.30 -3.53 -10.53
CA GLU A 45 -5.78 -4.13 -9.28
C GLU A 45 -4.70 -4.17 -8.18
N ASN A 46 -3.42 -4.17 -8.54
CA ASN A 46 -2.33 -4.42 -7.61
C ASN A 46 -1.25 -3.34 -7.73
N VAL A 47 -0.99 -2.62 -6.64
CA VAL A 47 -0.04 -1.50 -6.64
C VAL A 47 0.93 -1.61 -5.47
N VAL A 48 2.22 -1.41 -5.75
CA VAL A 48 3.30 -1.37 -4.75
C VAL A 48 4.01 -0.03 -4.84
N LEU A 49 3.98 0.72 -3.74
CA LEU A 49 4.60 2.03 -3.60
C LEU A 49 5.65 2.02 -2.54
N TRP A 50 6.87 2.37 -2.93
CA TRP A 50 7.98 2.46 -2.02
C TRP A 50 8.77 3.73 -2.24
N SER A 51 8.75 4.63 -1.26
CA SER A 51 9.67 5.75 -1.22
C SER A 51 10.92 5.38 -0.43
N GLN A 52 12.08 5.80 -0.93
CA GLN A 52 13.34 5.76 -0.16
C GLN A 52 13.43 6.91 0.86
N TYR A 53 12.56 7.91 0.72
CA TYR A 53 12.56 9.12 1.52
C TYR A 53 11.26 9.22 2.30
N SER A 54 11.35 9.33 3.63
CA SER A 54 10.20 9.45 4.51
C SER A 54 9.54 10.84 4.49
N ASN A 55 10.18 11.81 3.84
CA ASN A 55 9.75 13.20 3.79
C ASN A 55 9.27 13.56 2.38
N GLY A 56 7.99 13.92 2.29
CA GLY A 56 7.40 14.56 1.11
C GLY A 56 6.71 13.65 0.10
N CYS A 57 6.71 12.33 0.31
CA CYS A 57 5.96 11.43 -0.55
C CYS A 57 4.49 11.35 -0.11
N THR A 58 3.59 11.85 -0.94
CA THR A 58 2.13 11.80 -0.71
C THR A 58 1.47 10.98 -1.80
N LEU A 59 0.49 10.16 -1.43
CA LEU A 59 -0.32 9.44 -2.40
C LEU A 59 -1.09 10.42 -3.30
N PRO A 60 -1.13 10.22 -4.62
CA PRO A 60 -1.97 11.03 -5.49
C PRO A 60 -3.44 10.67 -5.33
N GLU A 61 -4.30 11.70 -5.44
CA GLU A 61 -5.75 11.58 -5.30
C GLU A 61 -6.38 10.55 -6.27
N SER A 62 -5.83 10.44 -7.48
CA SER A 62 -6.30 9.46 -8.46
C SER A 62 -6.15 8.02 -7.97
N LEU A 63 -5.09 7.71 -7.22
CA LEU A 63 -4.92 6.41 -6.60
C LEU A 63 -5.83 6.23 -5.37
N CYS A 64 -6.02 7.28 -4.56
CA CYS A 64 -6.93 7.25 -3.41
C CYS A 64 -8.39 6.96 -3.82
N THR A 65 -8.76 7.27 -5.06
CA THR A 65 -10.12 7.09 -5.61
C THR A 65 -10.20 5.93 -6.62
N CYS A 66 -9.13 5.15 -6.77
CA CYS A 66 -9.09 4.03 -7.72
C CYS A 66 -9.97 2.87 -7.23
N SER A 67 -11.09 2.64 -7.92
CA SER A 67 -12.11 1.65 -7.54
C SER A 67 -11.76 0.21 -7.92
N SER A 68 -10.80 0.01 -8.82
CA SER A 68 -10.34 -1.30 -9.28
C SER A 68 -9.25 -1.91 -8.40
N LEU A 69 -8.66 -1.13 -7.49
CA LEU A 69 -7.64 -1.63 -6.57
C LEU A 69 -8.17 -2.77 -5.70
N ILE A 70 -7.46 -3.89 -5.72
CA ILE A 70 -7.67 -5.07 -4.88
C ILE A 70 -6.58 -5.18 -3.82
N THR A 71 -5.33 -4.91 -4.17
CA THR A 71 -4.20 -4.91 -3.22
C THR A 71 -3.33 -3.66 -3.32
N LEU A 72 -2.89 -3.17 -2.16
CA LEU A 72 -2.08 -1.96 -2.04
C LEU A 72 -0.98 -2.14 -0.98
N ASP A 73 0.29 -2.03 -1.38
CA ASP A 73 1.45 -2.01 -0.47
C ASP A 73 2.10 -0.62 -0.53
N VAL A 74 2.12 0.10 0.59
CA VAL A 74 2.63 1.47 0.68
C VAL A 74 3.67 1.60 1.78
N LYS A 75 4.85 2.09 1.38
CA LYS A 75 6.03 2.27 2.24
C LYS A 75 6.56 3.68 2.13
N HIS A 76 6.78 4.32 3.28
CA HIS A 76 7.35 5.67 3.37
C HIS A 76 6.58 6.74 2.57
N CYS A 77 5.26 6.59 2.42
CA CYS A 77 4.38 7.51 1.70
C CYS A 77 3.11 7.79 2.50
N GLY A 78 2.85 9.05 2.80
CA GLY A 78 1.67 9.47 3.57
C GLY A 78 0.41 9.62 2.71
N PHE A 79 -0.72 9.70 3.38
CA PHE A 79 -1.96 10.18 2.78
C PHE A 79 -2.03 11.69 3.00
N ASN A 80 -2.40 12.46 1.97
CA ASN A 80 -2.99 13.77 2.27
C ASN A 80 -4.43 13.51 2.71
N ASN A 81 -5.06 14.47 3.38
CA ASN A 81 -6.46 14.44 3.85
C ASN A 81 -7.55 14.18 2.77
N THR A 82 -7.20 13.61 1.62
CA THR A 82 -8.10 13.20 0.55
C THR A 82 -9.12 12.17 1.00
N VAL A 83 -10.19 12.10 0.22
CA VAL A 83 -11.22 11.07 0.34
C VAL A 83 -10.62 9.78 -0.21
N ILE A 84 -10.64 8.72 0.61
CA ILE A 84 -10.23 7.38 0.19
C ILE A 84 -11.51 6.67 -0.27
N SER A 85 -11.51 6.11 -1.49
CA SER A 85 -12.66 5.38 -2.04
C SER A 85 -12.20 4.07 -2.70
N TRP A 86 -11.50 3.27 -1.91
CA TRP A 86 -11.02 1.95 -2.32
C TRP A 86 -12.09 0.87 -2.19
N ASN A 87 -13.17 1.02 -2.96
CA ASN A 87 -14.39 0.22 -2.80
C ASN A 87 -14.18 -1.30 -2.99
N SER A 88 -13.15 -1.69 -3.75
CA SER A 88 -12.84 -3.10 -4.04
C SER A 88 -11.61 -3.62 -3.30
N LEU A 89 -10.96 -2.79 -2.48
CA LEU A 89 -9.67 -3.13 -1.88
C LEU A 89 -9.85 -4.15 -0.77
N LYS A 90 -9.15 -5.28 -0.92
CA LYS A 90 -9.20 -6.42 -0.02
C LYS A 90 -7.99 -6.52 0.89
N SER A 91 -6.84 -6.05 0.43
CA SER A 91 -5.58 -6.15 1.17
C SER A 91 -4.80 -4.86 1.15
N ILE A 92 -4.41 -4.39 2.32
CA ILE A 92 -3.53 -3.23 2.46
C ILE A 92 -2.33 -3.54 3.35
N LYS A 93 -1.13 -3.16 2.88
CA LYS A 93 0.10 -3.21 3.65
C LYS A 93 0.64 -1.80 3.81
N LEU A 94 0.81 -1.36 5.04
CA LEU A 94 1.25 -0.01 5.37
C LEU A 94 2.48 -0.10 6.25
N GLY A 95 3.51 0.68 5.93
CA GLY A 95 4.59 0.78 6.89
C GLY A 95 5.66 1.80 6.63
N HIS A 96 6.40 2.07 7.70
CA HIS A 96 7.17 3.30 7.87
C HIS A 96 6.32 4.56 7.57
N LEU A 97 5.06 4.52 8.00
CA LEU A 97 4.10 5.63 7.85
C LEU A 97 3.81 6.25 9.22
N MET A 98 3.59 7.57 9.22
CA MET A 98 2.94 8.27 10.33
C MET A 98 1.50 8.53 9.93
N LEU A 99 0.58 7.71 10.43
CA LEU A 99 -0.85 7.97 10.37
C LEU A 99 -1.30 8.40 11.76
N THR A 100 -2.20 9.36 11.80
CA THR A 100 -2.96 9.72 12.98
C THR A 100 -4.09 8.72 13.21
N ASP A 101 -4.60 8.65 14.43
CA ASP A 101 -5.73 7.77 14.77
C ASP A 101 -6.97 8.10 13.91
N ASP A 102 -7.21 9.39 13.62
CA ASP A 102 -8.31 9.83 12.76
C ASP A 102 -8.18 9.35 11.31
N GLU A 103 -6.97 9.40 10.74
CA GLU A 103 -6.70 8.88 9.40
C GLU A 103 -6.87 7.36 9.34
N MET A 104 -6.48 6.65 10.40
CA MET A 104 -6.67 5.21 10.50
C MET A 104 -8.17 4.85 10.58
N VAL A 105 -8.94 5.55 11.42
CA VAL A 105 -10.39 5.36 11.52
C VAL A 105 -11.08 5.64 10.18
N LYS A 106 -10.69 6.72 9.50
CA LYS A 106 -11.23 7.08 8.19
C LYS A 106 -10.92 6.02 7.13
N LEU A 107 -9.68 5.53 7.09
CA LEU A 107 -9.28 4.46 6.17
C LEU A 107 -10.12 3.19 6.40
N LEU A 108 -10.37 2.83 7.66
CA LEU A 108 -11.17 1.65 8.01
C LEU A 108 -12.67 1.84 7.77
N SER A 109 -13.20 3.06 7.91
CA SER A 109 -14.61 3.35 7.63
C SER A 109 -14.94 3.35 6.14
N ASP A 110 -13.99 3.79 5.32
CA ASP A 110 -14.22 4.03 3.89
C ASP A 110 -13.92 2.79 3.03
N CYS A 111 -13.17 1.81 3.54
CA CYS A 111 -12.78 0.58 2.82
C CYS A 111 -13.64 -0.63 3.22
N LEU A 112 -14.88 -0.68 2.73
CA LEU A 112 -15.86 -1.70 3.12
C LEU A 112 -15.51 -3.15 2.71
N ALA A 113 -14.66 -3.32 1.70
CA ALA A 113 -14.26 -4.64 1.19
C ALA A 113 -12.96 -5.19 1.83
N LEU A 114 -12.38 -4.47 2.79
CA LEU A 114 -11.06 -4.79 3.33
C LEU A 114 -11.11 -6.09 4.15
N GLU A 115 -10.38 -7.10 3.68
CA GLU A 115 -10.27 -8.43 4.32
C GLU A 115 -9.01 -8.54 5.18
N THR A 116 -7.91 -7.88 4.77
CA THR A 116 -6.60 -7.97 5.44
C THR A 116 -5.91 -6.61 5.55
N MET A 117 -5.32 -6.35 6.70
CA MET A 117 -4.50 -5.17 6.97
C MET A 117 -3.19 -5.58 7.65
N GLU A 118 -2.06 -5.22 7.06
CA GLU A 118 -0.73 -5.43 7.63
C GLU A 118 -0.06 -4.09 7.94
N LEU A 119 0.46 -3.95 9.15
CA LEU A 119 1.20 -2.78 9.61
C LEU A 119 2.63 -3.19 9.99
N TYR A 120 3.65 -2.53 9.45
CA TYR A 120 5.05 -2.73 9.85
C TYR A 120 5.75 -1.40 10.13
N SER A 121 6.55 -1.35 11.20
CA SER A 121 7.30 -0.15 11.61
C SER A 121 6.41 1.10 11.73
N TYR A 122 5.24 0.94 12.36
CA TYR A 122 4.27 2.00 12.61
C TYR A 122 4.60 2.75 13.91
N THR A 123 4.65 4.08 13.86
CA THR A 123 4.96 4.94 15.02
C THR A 123 3.81 5.87 15.42
N GLY A 124 2.58 5.60 14.97
CA GLY A 124 1.44 6.53 15.06
C GLY A 124 0.53 6.41 16.29
N PHE A 125 0.57 5.30 17.04
CA PHE A 125 -0.28 5.18 18.23
C PHE A 125 0.16 6.16 19.31
N HIS A 126 -0.55 7.27 19.44
CA HIS A 126 -0.46 8.07 20.65
C HIS A 126 -1.15 7.27 21.75
N ARG A 127 -0.42 7.00 22.85
CA ARG A 127 -1.05 6.44 24.05
C ARG A 127 -2.19 7.38 24.43
N ILE A 128 -3.43 6.87 24.44
CA ILE A 128 -4.47 7.45 25.28
C ILE A 128 -4.00 7.19 26.72
N GLY A 129 -3.27 8.16 27.26
CA GLY A 129 -2.70 8.13 28.60
C GLY A 129 -3.38 9.18 29.46
N ASN A 130 -4.41 8.72 30.18
CA ASN A 130 -5.06 9.25 31.40
C ASN A 130 -5.25 10.76 31.55
#